data_AF-A0A2S6NMK1-F1
#
_entry.id   AF-A0A2S6NMK1-F1
#
_cell.length_a   1.000
_cell.length_b   1.000
_cell.length_c   1.000
_cell.angle_alpha   90.00
_cell.angle_beta   90.00
_cell.angle_gamma   90.00
#
_symmetry.space_group_name_H-M   'P 1'
#
loop_
_entity.id
_entity.type
_entity.pdbx_description
1 polymer ?
#
loop_
_entity_poly.entity_id
_entity_poly.type
_entity_poly.pdbx_seq_one_letter_code
_entity_poly.pdbx_strand_id
1 'polypeptide(L)'
;MHRAPAITAVILEKVLAFLAPLFLDVAGDAAAAREAARAMLETYDPRTDRELRHAALAIAFSFGALDALSRSLNSELTANQVLRLRGNANALNRAALQNEQALEALREHPQAEEPAEAALDLPASLEPADLAGFARTQPVLSRQQRRALERQAEKAQRRQQEQDRLAQRASAAAAHSGGAMLVAAQ
;
A
#
# COMPACT_ATOMS: atom_id res chain seq x y z
N MET A 1 9.91 -16.06 -13.12
CA MET A 1 8.78 -15.15 -12.82
C MET A 1 7.89 -15.81 -11.78
N HIS A 2 7.95 -15.41 -10.52
CA HIS A 2 6.98 -15.88 -9.51
C HIS A 2 5.73 -15.01 -9.63
N ARG A 3 4.60 -15.62 -9.98
CA ARG A 3 3.29 -14.95 -10.00
C ARG A 3 2.87 -14.74 -8.55
N ALA A 4 2.57 -13.51 -8.16
CA ALA A 4 2.00 -13.23 -6.84
C ALA A 4 0.68 -14.02 -6.67
N PRO A 5 0.38 -14.51 -5.45
CA PRO A 5 -0.87 -15.22 -5.21
C PRO A 5 -2.07 -14.31 -5.53
N ALA A 6 -3.03 -14.86 -6.25
CA ALA A 6 -4.30 -14.19 -6.52
C ALA A 6 -5.10 -14.02 -5.23
N ILE A 7 -6.05 -13.08 -5.23
CA ILE A 7 -6.93 -12.84 -4.08
C ILE A 7 -7.64 -14.13 -3.66
N THR A 8 -7.50 -14.49 -2.39
CA THR A 8 -8.22 -15.65 -1.86
C THR A 8 -9.63 -15.26 -1.44
N ALA A 9 -10.60 -16.14 -1.66
CA ALA A 9 -11.98 -15.91 -1.27
C ALA A 9 -12.11 -15.62 0.24
N VAL A 10 -11.33 -16.33 1.09
CA VAL A 10 -11.37 -16.14 2.54
C VAL A 10 -10.92 -14.73 2.95
N ILE A 11 -9.86 -14.20 2.33
CA ILE A 11 -9.38 -12.85 2.63
C ILE A 11 -10.37 -11.80 2.13
N LEU A 12 -10.92 -11.97 0.93
CA LEU A 12 -11.98 -11.11 0.42
C LEU A 12 -13.18 -11.07 1.36
N GLU A 13 -13.67 -12.23 1.81
CA GLU A 13 -14.81 -12.31 2.70
C GLU A 13 -14.53 -11.66 4.08
N LYS A 14 -13.30 -11.80 4.61
CA LYS A 14 -12.86 -11.12 5.85
C LYS A 14 -12.85 -9.60 5.66
N VAL A 15 -12.28 -9.11 4.55
CA VAL A 15 -12.23 -7.67 4.22
C VAL A 15 -13.63 -7.10 4.05
N LEU A 16 -14.52 -7.79 3.35
CA LEU A 16 -15.91 -7.36 3.19
C LEU A 16 -16.67 -7.34 4.51
N ALA A 17 -16.47 -8.36 5.38
CA ALA A 17 -17.05 -8.36 6.72
C ALA A 17 -16.52 -7.21 7.58
N PHE A 18 -15.25 -6.83 7.41
CA PHE A 18 -14.65 -5.69 8.08
C PHE A 18 -15.22 -4.35 7.57
N LEU A 19 -15.44 -4.17 6.26
CA LEU A 19 -15.91 -2.90 5.69
C LEU A 19 -17.42 -2.70 5.73
N ALA A 20 -18.21 -3.77 5.69
CA ALA A 20 -19.68 -3.68 5.61
C ALA A 20 -20.32 -2.78 6.68
N PRO A 21 -19.89 -2.76 7.95
CA PRO A 21 -20.48 -1.88 8.96
C PRO A 21 -20.42 -0.38 8.61
N LEU A 22 -19.46 0.06 7.79
CA LEU A 22 -19.34 1.46 7.35
C LEU A 22 -20.52 1.92 6.46
N PHE A 23 -21.20 0.98 5.82
CA PHE A 23 -22.30 1.25 4.89
C PHE A 23 -23.67 0.94 5.48
N LEU A 24 -23.73 0.33 6.67
CA LEU A 24 -24.96 -0.26 7.21
C LEU A 24 -26.06 0.78 7.42
N ASP A 25 -25.72 1.94 7.98
CA ASP A 25 -26.69 3.00 8.29
C ASP A 25 -27.39 3.55 7.03
N VAL A 26 -26.69 3.57 5.90
CA VAL A 26 -27.22 4.10 4.63
C VAL A 26 -27.88 3.00 3.80
N ALA A 27 -27.32 1.79 3.84
CA ALA A 27 -27.80 0.66 3.05
C ALA A 27 -29.07 0.01 3.62
N GLY A 28 -29.34 0.16 4.92
CA GLY A 28 -30.54 -0.35 5.60
C GLY A 28 -30.51 -1.84 5.95
N ASP A 29 -29.72 -2.66 5.25
CA ASP A 29 -29.48 -4.06 5.60
C ASP A 29 -28.03 -4.52 5.33
N ALA A 30 -27.67 -5.66 5.91
CA ALA A 30 -26.31 -6.20 5.86
C ALA A 30 -25.89 -6.69 4.47
N ALA A 31 -26.83 -7.13 3.62
CA ALA A 31 -26.52 -7.61 2.28
C ALA A 31 -26.19 -6.44 1.35
N ALA A 32 -27.01 -5.39 1.38
CA ALA A 32 -26.79 -4.14 0.67
C ALA A 32 -25.51 -3.44 1.14
N ALA A 33 -25.21 -3.46 2.45
CA ALA A 33 -23.97 -2.89 2.99
C ALA A 33 -22.72 -3.64 2.50
N ARG A 34 -22.79 -4.98 2.44
CA ARG A 34 -21.71 -5.82 1.90
C ARG A 34 -21.49 -5.56 0.41
N GLU A 35 -22.56 -5.37 -0.34
CA GLU A 35 -22.49 -5.05 -1.77
C GLU A 35 -21.90 -3.66 -2.01
N ALA A 36 -22.28 -2.66 -1.21
CA ALA A 36 -21.67 -1.33 -1.26
C ALA A 36 -20.16 -1.38 -0.95
N ALA A 37 -19.76 -2.17 0.05
CA ALA A 37 -18.35 -2.38 0.37
C ALA A 37 -17.59 -3.06 -0.79
N ARG A 38 -18.20 -4.04 -1.45
CA ARG A 38 -17.64 -4.69 -2.65
C ARG A 38 -17.46 -3.69 -3.79
N ALA A 39 -18.51 -2.95 -4.14
CA ALA A 39 -18.48 -1.96 -5.20
C ALA A 39 -17.39 -0.90 -4.95
N MET A 40 -17.22 -0.45 -3.70
CA MET A 40 -16.16 0.49 -3.33
C MET A 40 -14.76 -0.12 -3.52
N LEU A 41 -14.54 -1.37 -3.12
CA LEU A 41 -13.26 -2.07 -3.32
C LEU A 41 -12.94 -2.28 -4.80
N GLU A 42 -13.93 -2.56 -5.64
CA GLU A 42 -13.75 -2.75 -7.07
C GLU A 42 -13.21 -1.50 -7.77
N THR A 43 -13.52 -0.30 -7.26
CA THR A 43 -12.93 0.96 -7.79
C THR A 43 -11.41 1.01 -7.64
N TYR A 44 -10.87 0.27 -6.68
CA TYR A 44 -9.44 0.15 -6.45
C TYR A 44 -8.80 -0.99 -7.24
N ASP A 45 -9.50 -1.80 -8.06
CA ASP A 45 -8.95 -2.94 -8.85
C ASP A 45 -7.78 -3.70 -8.15
N PRO A 46 -7.98 -4.28 -6.97
CA PRO A 46 -6.93 -5.05 -6.31
C PRO A 46 -6.72 -6.40 -7.02
N ARG A 47 -5.46 -6.78 -7.28
CA ARG A 47 -5.10 -8.02 -7.98
C ARG A 47 -4.50 -9.09 -7.08
N THR A 48 -4.04 -8.67 -5.91
CA THR A 48 -3.39 -9.51 -4.91
C THR A 48 -4.01 -9.24 -3.54
N ASP A 49 -3.86 -10.18 -2.60
CA ASP A 49 -4.34 -10.01 -1.22
C ASP A 49 -3.74 -8.77 -0.53
N ARG A 50 -2.50 -8.41 -0.91
CA ARG A 50 -1.80 -7.23 -0.38
C ARG A 50 -2.40 -5.92 -0.89
N GLU A 51 -2.66 -5.85 -2.19
CA GLU A 51 -3.38 -4.72 -2.79
C GLU A 51 -4.78 -4.55 -2.18
N LEU A 52 -5.50 -5.67 -2.02
CA LEU A 52 -6.83 -5.69 -1.40
C LEU A 52 -6.80 -5.12 0.03
N ARG A 53 -5.79 -5.48 0.82
CA ARG A 53 -5.63 -4.97 2.19
C ARG A 53 -5.38 -3.47 2.23
N HIS A 54 -4.50 -2.95 1.38
CA HIS A 54 -4.24 -1.50 1.31
C HIS A 54 -5.47 -0.73 0.85
N ALA A 55 -6.19 -1.23 -0.17
CA ALA A 55 -7.47 -0.64 -0.59
C ALA A 55 -8.48 -0.59 0.56
N ALA A 56 -8.65 -1.71 1.29
CA ALA A 56 -9.55 -1.78 2.44
C ALA A 56 -9.17 -0.80 3.56
N LEU A 57 -7.88 -0.69 3.90
CA LEU A 57 -7.40 0.25 4.90
C LEU A 57 -7.59 1.70 4.46
N ALA A 58 -7.34 2.02 3.19
CA ALA A 58 -7.58 3.35 2.64
C ALA A 58 -9.06 3.76 2.80
N ILE A 59 -9.99 2.87 2.43
CA ILE A 59 -11.44 3.09 2.61
C ILE A 59 -11.77 3.27 4.10
N ALA A 60 -11.36 2.35 4.96
CA ALA A 60 -11.70 2.39 6.39
C ALA A 60 -11.17 3.66 7.08
N PHE A 61 -9.93 4.07 6.80
CA PHE A 61 -9.39 5.30 7.34
C PHE A 61 -10.08 6.56 6.81
N SER A 62 -10.51 6.56 5.55
CA SER A 62 -11.25 7.69 4.96
C SER A 62 -12.60 7.87 5.65
N PHE A 63 -13.36 6.80 5.84
CA PHE A 63 -14.63 6.84 6.58
C PHE A 63 -14.43 7.20 8.05
N GLY A 64 -13.43 6.63 8.72
CA GLY A 64 -13.10 6.97 10.10
C GLY A 64 -12.71 8.45 10.26
N ALA A 65 -12.06 9.06 9.26
CA ALA A 65 -11.76 10.50 9.25
C ALA A 65 -13.03 11.34 9.14
N LEU A 66 -13.96 10.97 8.25
CA LEU A 66 -15.26 11.64 8.09
C LEU A 66 -16.11 11.53 9.35
N ASP A 67 -16.18 10.35 9.97
CA ASP A 67 -16.91 10.13 11.22
C ASP A 67 -16.30 10.95 12.37
N ALA A 68 -14.98 10.97 12.51
CA ALA A 68 -14.31 11.82 13.50
C ALA A 68 -14.61 13.32 13.31
N LEU A 69 -14.66 13.80 12.05
CA LEU A 69 -15.05 15.18 11.76
C LEU A 69 -16.52 15.44 12.11
N SER A 70 -17.42 14.54 11.70
CA SER A 70 -18.85 14.61 12.00
C SER A 70 -19.12 14.70 13.50
N ARG A 71 -18.54 13.77 14.29
CA ARG A 71 -18.62 13.79 15.76
C ARG A 71 -18.09 15.09 16.36
N SER A 72 -17.07 15.71 15.76
CA SER A 72 -16.48 16.97 16.26
C SER A 72 -17.39 18.20 16.11
N LEU A 73 -18.49 18.09 15.36
CA LEU A 73 -19.49 19.15 15.19
C LEU A 73 -20.54 19.18 16.31
N ASN A 74 -20.53 18.21 17.22
CA ASN A 74 -21.47 18.16 18.35
C ASN A 74 -21.18 19.30 19.35
N SER A 75 -22.19 20.16 19.59
CA SER A 75 -22.11 21.34 20.46
C SER A 75 -21.92 21.00 21.94
N GLU A 76 -22.26 19.79 22.36
CA GLU A 76 -22.13 19.33 23.74
C GLU A 76 -20.70 18.88 24.09
N LEU A 77 -19.80 18.85 23.12
CA LEU A 77 -18.41 18.46 23.34
C LEU A 77 -17.58 19.62 23.90
N THR A 78 -16.70 19.27 24.84
CA THR A 78 -15.66 20.19 25.31
C THR A 78 -14.67 20.52 24.19
N ALA A 79 -14.02 21.69 24.28
CA ALA A 79 -13.00 22.10 23.31
C ALA A 79 -11.86 21.07 23.13
N ASN A 80 -11.45 20.40 24.22
CA ASN A 80 -10.42 19.36 24.16
C ASN A 80 -10.89 18.14 23.36
N GLN A 81 -12.14 17.69 23.55
CA GLN A 81 -12.70 16.57 22.79
C GLN A 81 -12.79 16.90 21.30
N VAL A 82 -13.23 18.12 20.95
CA VAL A 82 -13.28 18.60 19.55
C VAL A 82 -11.88 18.58 18.93
N LEU A 83 -10.87 19.12 19.64
CA LEU A 83 -9.47 19.12 19.16
C LEU A 83 -8.93 17.70 18.97
N ARG A 84 -9.23 16.78 19.90
CA ARG A 84 -8.81 15.37 19.82
C ARG A 84 -9.43 14.67 18.60
N LEU A 85 -10.73 14.86 18.37
CA LEU A 85 -11.42 14.28 17.21
C LEU A 85 -10.86 14.80 15.89
N ARG A 86 -10.61 16.12 15.78
CA ARG A 86 -9.97 16.71 14.59
C ARG A 86 -8.53 16.21 14.40
N GLY A 87 -7.79 16.04 15.49
CA GLY A 87 -6.46 15.43 15.48
C GLY A 87 -6.49 13.99 14.97
N ASN A 88 -7.48 13.19 15.38
CA ASN A 88 -7.70 11.84 14.88
C ASN A 88 -8.06 11.84 13.39
N ALA A 89 -8.98 12.71 12.95
CA ALA A 89 -9.34 12.83 11.55
C ALA A 89 -8.13 13.12 10.65
N ASN A 90 -7.27 14.06 11.07
CA ASN A 90 -6.04 14.36 10.35
C ASN A 90 -5.06 13.17 10.29
N ALA A 91 -4.95 12.41 11.39
CA ALA A 91 -4.10 11.22 11.42
C ALA A 91 -4.63 10.12 10.47
N LEU A 92 -5.94 9.87 10.51
CA LEU A 92 -6.63 8.89 9.66
C LEU A 92 -6.54 9.28 8.18
N ASN A 93 -6.77 10.54 7.83
CA ASN A 93 -6.63 11.02 6.45
C ASN A 93 -5.22 10.80 5.90
N ARG A 94 -4.17 11.05 6.71
CA ARG A 94 -2.80 10.75 6.29
C ARG A 94 -2.57 9.24 6.11
N ALA A 95 -3.13 8.41 6.98
CA ALA A 95 -3.02 6.96 6.88
C ALA A 95 -3.74 6.42 5.63
N ALA A 96 -4.89 6.99 5.26
CA ALA A 96 -5.59 6.68 4.02
C ALA A 96 -4.69 6.95 2.81
N LEU A 97 -4.16 8.18 2.69
CA LEU A 97 -3.25 8.56 1.61
C LEU A 97 -1.98 7.68 1.55
N GLN A 98 -1.44 7.28 2.70
CA GLN A 98 -0.30 6.38 2.75
C GLN A 98 -0.62 4.98 2.20
N ASN A 99 -1.83 4.47 2.46
CA ASN A 99 -2.26 3.18 1.92
C ASN A 99 -2.53 3.25 0.42
N GLU A 100 -3.08 4.36 -0.09
CA GLU A 100 -3.22 4.59 -1.53
C GLU A 100 -1.86 4.66 -2.23
N GLN A 101 -0.90 5.39 -1.66
CA GLN A 101 0.47 5.44 -2.17
C GLN A 101 1.16 4.06 -2.14
N ALA A 102 0.94 3.29 -1.07
CA ALA A 102 1.47 1.93 -0.96
C ALA A 102 0.87 0.99 -2.01
N LEU A 103 -0.44 1.13 -2.28
CA LEU A 103 -1.14 0.40 -3.34
C LEU A 103 -0.57 0.73 -4.73
N GLU A 104 -0.30 2.01 -5.02
CA GLU A 104 0.27 2.41 -6.31
C GLU A 104 1.70 1.90 -6.47
N ALA A 105 2.54 2.03 -5.44
CA ALA A 105 3.92 1.51 -5.46
C ALA A 105 3.95 -0.01 -5.68
N LEU A 106 2.97 -0.73 -5.15
CA LEU A 106 2.76 -2.16 -5.36
C LEU A 106 2.53 -2.53 -6.82
N ARG A 107 1.76 -1.71 -7.53
CA ARG A 107 1.44 -1.90 -8.95
C ARG A 107 2.62 -1.61 -9.85
N GLU A 108 3.35 -0.54 -9.54
CA GLU A 108 4.57 -0.15 -10.27
C GLU A 108 5.70 -1.17 -10.04
N HIS A 109 5.79 -1.74 -8.83
CA HIS A 109 6.86 -2.65 -8.43
C HIS A 109 6.34 -3.93 -7.77
N PRO A 110 5.74 -4.86 -8.53
CA PRO A 110 5.17 -6.09 -7.98
C PRO A 110 6.19 -7.03 -7.32
N GLN A 111 7.48 -6.84 -7.62
CA GLN A 111 8.59 -7.67 -7.13
C GLN A 111 9.36 -7.07 -5.95
N ALA A 112 8.97 -5.89 -5.44
CA ALA A 112 9.63 -5.34 -4.26
C ALA A 112 9.49 -6.34 -3.10
N GLU A 113 10.61 -7.00 -2.76
CA GLU A 113 10.69 -8.01 -1.70
C GLU A 113 10.09 -7.45 -0.42
N GLU A 114 9.18 -8.23 0.14
CA GLU A 114 8.53 -7.91 1.40
C GLU A 114 9.59 -7.84 2.50
N PRO A 115 9.74 -6.72 3.22
CA PRO A 115 10.30 -6.81 4.55
C PRO A 115 9.37 -7.73 5.33
N ALA A 116 9.84 -8.94 5.65
CA ALA A 116 9.13 -10.05 6.28
C ALA A 116 7.83 -9.58 6.93
N GLU A 117 6.72 -9.81 6.24
CA GLU A 117 5.39 -9.31 6.56
C GLU A 117 5.06 -9.76 8.00
N ALA A 118 5.31 -8.90 8.98
CA ALA A 118 4.76 -9.07 10.31
C ALA A 118 3.26 -8.91 10.10
N ALA A 119 2.54 -10.04 9.98
CA ALA A 119 1.14 -10.13 9.62
C ALA A 119 0.37 -8.89 10.10
N LEU A 120 0.20 -7.91 9.20
CA LEU A 120 -0.44 -6.65 9.53
C LEU A 120 -1.93 -6.94 9.63
N ASP A 121 -2.37 -7.44 10.78
CA ASP A 121 -3.77 -7.75 11.01
C ASP A 121 -4.61 -6.50 10.78
N LEU A 122 -5.78 -6.69 10.15
CA LEU A 122 -6.78 -5.62 10.08
C LEU A 122 -7.10 -5.16 11.51
N PRO A 123 -7.36 -3.86 11.73
CA PRO A 123 -7.74 -3.40 13.05
C PRO A 123 -8.99 -4.16 13.52
N ALA A 124 -9.00 -4.54 14.80
CA ALA A 124 -10.09 -5.33 15.37
C ALA A 124 -11.44 -4.57 15.42
N SER A 125 -11.41 -3.26 15.21
CA SER A 125 -12.54 -2.34 15.36
C SER A 125 -12.45 -1.21 14.33
N LEU A 126 -13.62 -0.74 13.88
CA LEU A 126 -13.78 0.41 13.00
C LEU A 126 -13.97 1.73 13.77
N GLU A 127 -13.96 1.72 15.10
CA GLU A 127 -14.08 2.95 15.87
C GLU A 127 -12.92 3.91 15.55
N PRO A 128 -13.19 5.22 15.37
CA PRO A 128 -12.14 6.18 14.97
C PRO A 128 -10.94 6.23 15.90
N ALA A 129 -11.14 5.97 17.20
CA ALA A 129 -10.06 5.93 18.17
C ALA A 129 -9.12 4.73 17.96
N ASP A 130 -9.69 3.55 17.69
CA ASP A 130 -8.95 2.32 17.44
C ASP A 130 -8.22 2.39 16.09
N LEU A 131 -8.91 2.88 15.05
CA LEU A 131 -8.30 3.14 13.75
C LEU A 131 -7.15 4.16 13.86
N ALA A 132 -7.33 5.22 14.65
CA ALA A 132 -6.27 6.21 14.85
C ALA A 132 -5.10 5.64 15.66
N GLY A 133 -5.36 4.76 16.63
CA GLY A 133 -4.33 4.00 17.33
C GLY A 133 -3.54 3.11 16.38
N PHE A 134 -4.23 2.31 15.58
CA PHE A 134 -3.64 1.44 14.57
C PHE A 134 -2.81 2.21 13.53
N ALA A 135 -3.34 3.33 13.03
CA ALA A 135 -2.62 4.23 12.12
C ALA A 135 -1.31 4.79 12.73
N ARG A 136 -1.27 5.02 14.05
CA ARG A 136 -0.05 5.48 14.75
C ARG A 136 0.96 4.36 14.98
N THR A 137 0.49 3.11 15.11
CA THR A 137 1.37 1.94 15.28
C THR A 137 1.97 1.46 13.98
N GLN A 138 1.43 1.88 12.82
CA GLN A 138 2.06 1.56 11.56
C GLN A 138 3.47 2.15 11.51
N PRO A 139 4.49 1.35 11.15
CA PRO A 139 5.87 1.80 11.11
C PRO A 139 6.02 2.88 10.04
N VAL A 140 5.95 4.14 10.46
CA VAL A 140 6.31 5.26 9.60
C VAL A 140 7.83 5.25 9.52
N LEU A 141 8.37 4.78 8.39
CA LEU A 141 9.79 4.90 8.10
C LEU A 141 10.19 6.37 8.33
N SER A 142 11.18 6.57 9.19
CA SER A 142 11.67 7.91 9.47
C SER A 142 12.18 8.55 8.16
N ARG A 143 12.13 9.88 8.05
CA ARG A 143 12.69 10.59 6.87
C ARG A 143 14.13 10.15 6.58
N GLN A 144 14.92 9.87 7.63
CA GLN A 144 16.28 9.37 7.49
C GLN A 144 16.32 7.94 6.92
N GLN A 145 15.45 7.05 7.39
CA GLN A 145 15.33 5.68 6.86
C GLN A 145 14.91 5.68 5.39
N ARG A 146 13.91 6.49 5.00
CA ARG A 146 13.52 6.66 3.59
C ARG A 146 14.70 7.10 2.73
N ARG A 147 15.41 8.16 3.13
CA ARG A 147 16.60 8.64 2.40
C ARG A 147 17.74 7.62 2.38
N ALA A 148 17.86 6.78 3.39
CA ALA A 148 18.86 5.72 3.41
C ALA A 148 18.51 4.62 2.41
N LEU A 149 17.25 4.18 2.38
CA LEU A 149 16.75 3.21 1.41
C LEU A 149 16.85 3.74 -0.02
N GLU A 150 16.49 4.99 -0.25
CA GLU A 150 16.61 5.66 -1.55
C GLU A 150 18.07 5.68 -2.04
N ARG A 151 19.02 6.04 -1.18
CA ARG A 151 20.46 5.99 -1.50
C ARG A 151 20.95 4.57 -1.77
N GLN A 152 20.42 3.58 -1.06
CA GLN A 152 20.76 2.17 -1.31
C GLN A 152 20.23 1.71 -2.67
N ALA A 153 19.00 2.07 -3.02
CA ALA A 153 18.40 1.78 -4.33
C ALA A 153 19.17 2.45 -5.47
N GLU A 154 19.52 3.73 -5.35
CA GLU A 154 20.32 4.45 -6.35
C GLU A 154 21.71 3.78 -6.54
N LYS A 155 22.36 3.38 -5.44
CA LYS A 155 23.65 2.69 -5.50
C LYS A 155 23.53 1.29 -6.11
N ALA A 156 22.42 0.59 -5.92
CA ALA A 156 22.15 -0.68 -6.57
C ALA A 156 21.98 -0.50 -8.09
N GLN A 157 21.19 0.50 -8.51
CA GLN A 157 20.99 0.83 -9.92
C GLN A 157 22.31 1.22 -10.61
N ARG A 158 23.15 2.06 -9.99
CA ARG A 158 24.46 2.41 -10.55
C ARG A 158 25.35 1.18 -10.76
N ARG A 159 25.39 0.26 -9.80
CA ARG A 159 26.16 -0.99 -9.92
C ARG A 159 25.64 -1.86 -11.06
N GLN A 160 24.32 -1.96 -11.23
CA GLN A 160 23.72 -2.70 -12.35
C GLN A 160 24.12 -2.08 -13.70
N GLN A 161 24.00 -0.75 -13.85
CA GLN A 161 24.37 -0.05 -15.08
C GLN A 161 25.87 -0.22 -15.42
N GLU A 162 26.75 -0.17 -14.42
CA GLU A 162 28.18 -0.42 -14.61
C GLU A 162 28.44 -1.86 -15.08
N GLN A 163 27.77 -2.86 -14.48
CA GLN A 163 27.88 -4.26 -14.89
C GLN A 163 27.40 -4.46 -16.34
N ASP A 164 26.26 -3.89 -16.70
CA ASP A 164 25.71 -3.97 -18.06
C ASP A 164 26.66 -3.32 -19.08
N ARG A 165 27.27 -2.18 -18.72
CA ARG A 165 28.25 -1.49 -19.57
C ARG A 165 29.52 -2.33 -19.76
N LEU A 166 30.00 -3.00 -18.72
CA LEU A 166 31.16 -3.90 -18.82
C LEU A 166 30.83 -5.13 -19.67
N ALA A 167 29.65 -5.73 -19.51
CA ALA A 167 29.19 -6.85 -20.32
C ALA A 167 29.10 -6.49 -21.81
N GLN A 168 28.55 -5.32 -22.14
CA GLN A 168 28.49 -4.80 -23.52
C GLN A 168 29.89 -4.60 -24.14
N ARG A 169 30.85 -4.11 -23.34
CA ARG A 169 32.24 -3.96 -23.79
C ARG A 169 32.89 -5.31 -24.06
N ALA A 170 32.66 -6.30 -23.20
CA ALA A 170 33.18 -7.65 -23.36
C ALA A 170 32.61 -8.33 -24.63
N SER A 171 31.30 -8.20 -24.88
CA SER A 171 30.68 -8.75 -26.09
C SER A 171 31.18 -8.07 -27.37
N ALA A 172 31.38 -6.74 -27.33
CA ALA A 172 31.94 -6.00 -28.45
C ALA A 172 33.38 -6.43 -28.77
N ALA A 173 34.22 -6.62 -27.74
CA ALA A 173 35.59 -7.09 -27.90
C ALA A 173 35.65 -8.51 -28.51
N ALA A 174 34.80 -9.42 -28.03
CA ALA A 174 34.72 -10.79 -28.57
C ALA A 174 34.33 -10.81 -30.06
N ALA A 175 33.38 -9.96 -30.47
CA ALA A 175 32.97 -9.82 -31.87
C ALA A 175 34.11 -9.32 -32.77
N HIS A 176 34.92 -8.36 -32.30
CA HIS A 176 36.06 -7.85 -33.06
C HIS A 176 37.19 -8.89 -33.18
N SER A 177 37.47 -9.67 -32.12
CA SER A 177 38.48 -10.73 -32.17
C SER A 177 38.08 -11.90 -33.09
N GLY A 178 36.80 -12.24 -33.16
CA GLY A 178 36.31 -13.30 -34.05
C GLY A 178 36.44 -12.94 -35.54
N GLY A 179 36.23 -11.68 -35.89
CA GLY A 179 36.42 -11.19 -37.26
C GLY A 179 37.88 -11.22 -37.72
N ALA A 180 38.83 -10.92 -36.83
CA ALA A 180 40.26 -10.91 -37.17
C ALA A 180 40.81 -12.32 -37.45
N MET A 181 40.33 -13.36 -36.74
CA MET A 181 40.76 -14.74 -37.01
C MET A 181 40.19 -15.29 -38.32
N LEU A 182 38.98 -14.89 -38.73
CA LEU A 182 38.36 -15.40 -39.96
C LEU A 182 39.03 -14.84 -41.23
N VAL A 183 39.61 -13.64 -41.17
CA VAL A 183 40.32 -13.00 -42.29
C VAL A 183 41.73 -13.59 -42.50
N ALA A 184 42.35 -14.13 -41.45
CA ALA A 184 43.68 -14.75 -41.56
C ALA A 184 43.68 -16.19 -42.12
N ALA A 185 42.49 -16.76 -42.35
CA ALA A 185 42.32 -18.13 -42.85
C ALA A 185 41.90 -18.23 -44.33
N GLN A 186 41.90 -17.10 -45.06
CA GLN A 186 41.71 -17.03 -46.52
C GLN A 186 43.03 -16.68 -47.20
#